data_AF-A0A482R6T9-F1
#
_entry.id   AF-A0A482R6T9-F1
#
_cell.length_a   1.000
_cell.length_b   1.000
_cell.length_c   1.000
_cell.angle_alpha   90.00
_cell.angle_beta   90.00
_cell.angle_gamma   90.00
#
_symmetry.space_group_name_H-M   'P 1'
#
loop_
_entity.id
_entity.type
_entity.pdbx_description
1 polymer ?
#
loop_
_entity_poly.entity_id
_entity_poly.type
_entity_poly.pdbx_seq_one_letter_code
_entity_poly.pdbx_strand_id
1 'polypeptide(L)'
;LARRGHAQEEDRLRGKALFFLRVSTAGKPIDMDVASSPDLLVGEVGADVLQALEAQVSVVFQPALTRREDSEWGKADASASSSFKSSLAVFSTEMAEARESLEGGVELSTPDVAGYDWEAAAANLARPTRLQPDLLRHCEALMESWCDSIERVLGDRELSNTLPALADAVPHTAGPRGIIAYWRSRMQALTSIVEQLKQRHHRIVISILSAVVGGKAPTTAGAASSAAAAAADASRAGSTFALVRRWKSVDTALTEAANEAKDNVKYLSTLTKFVEPLYVATPLEIIDALPALMNSIKMIHTIARYFNSPERMSDLFIKITHTIIATCKEYIIASPGASDSNSSRQLWTKDVNTLIARLEDCLKLNEAYQEDYRLTKESLVATPSSKRMDGLTEDAIFGKFDLFCRRVIKLIDTFATT
;
A
#
# COMPACT_ATOMS: atom_id res chain seq x y z
N LEU A 1 29.53 -23.86 12.22
CA LEU A 1 28.15 -23.83 11.66
C LEU A 1 27.12 -23.15 12.59
N ALA A 2 27.53 -22.25 13.48
CA ALA A 2 26.62 -21.44 14.30
C ALA A 2 27.22 -20.04 14.43
N ARG A 3 26.71 -19.07 13.65
CA ARG A 3 26.88 -17.60 13.76
C ARG A 3 26.30 -16.92 12.50
N ARG A 4 25.01 -17.14 12.22
CA ARG A 4 24.31 -16.48 11.09
C ARG A 4 22.93 -15.92 11.50
N GLY A 5 22.74 -15.63 12.79
CA GLY A 5 21.49 -15.05 13.32
C GLY A 5 21.63 -13.63 13.89
N HIS A 6 22.85 -13.11 14.06
CA HIS A 6 23.09 -11.77 14.64
C HIS A 6 23.48 -10.69 13.61
N ALA A 7 23.65 -11.04 12.34
CA ALA A 7 24.20 -10.10 11.35
C ALA A 7 23.18 -9.04 10.86
N GLN A 8 21.88 -9.18 11.14
CA GLN A 8 20.89 -8.25 10.60
C GLN A 8 20.81 -6.91 11.37
N GLU A 9 21.30 -6.85 12.60
CA GLU A 9 21.42 -5.61 13.39
C GLU A 9 22.76 -4.88 13.19
N GLU A 10 23.82 -5.57 12.75
CA GLU A 10 25.15 -4.98 12.62
C GLU A 10 25.34 -4.15 11.33
N ASP A 11 24.55 -4.39 10.28
CA ASP A 11 24.69 -3.71 8.98
C ASP A 11 23.86 -2.41 8.85
N ARG A 12 23.15 -1.98 9.91
CA ARG A 12 22.40 -0.71 9.89
C ARG A 12 23.34 0.45 10.21
N LEU A 13 23.25 1.52 9.40
CA LEU A 13 23.92 2.79 9.67
C LEU A 13 23.48 3.30 11.05
N ARG A 14 24.43 3.34 11.99
CA ARG A 14 24.20 3.83 13.37
C ARG A 14 24.19 5.37 13.46
N GLY A 15 24.28 6.06 12.32
CA GLY A 15 24.40 7.51 12.22
C GLY A 15 24.56 7.93 10.76
N LYS A 16 25.11 9.12 10.54
CA LYS A 16 25.39 9.66 9.20
C LYS A 16 26.67 9.06 8.63
N ALA A 17 26.66 8.66 7.37
CA ALA A 17 27.84 8.28 6.61
C ALA A 17 28.11 9.29 5.49
N LEU A 18 29.39 9.50 5.18
CA LEU A 18 29.82 10.28 4.03
C LEU A 18 30.40 9.34 2.98
N PHE A 19 30.00 9.51 1.73
CA PHE A 19 30.62 8.84 0.60
C PHE A 19 31.31 9.84 -0.32
N PHE A 20 32.35 9.35 -0.97
CA PHE A 20 33.19 10.10 -1.89
C PHE A 20 33.23 9.34 -3.20
N LEU A 21 32.72 9.96 -4.27
CA LEU A 21 32.65 9.35 -5.59
C LEU A 21 33.55 10.12 -6.54
N ARG A 22 34.61 9.46 -7.00
CA ARG A 22 35.55 10.02 -7.95
C ARG A 22 34.99 9.89 -9.36
N VAL A 23 34.75 11.03 -10.01
CA VAL A 23 34.17 11.11 -11.36
C VAL A 23 35.26 11.29 -12.43
N SER A 24 36.51 11.55 -12.03
CA SER A 24 37.66 11.68 -12.92
C SER A 24 38.02 10.35 -13.61
N THR A 25 38.64 10.43 -14.79
CA THR A 25 39.28 9.29 -15.46
C THR A 25 40.25 8.53 -14.55
N ALA A 26 40.26 7.20 -14.67
CA ALA A 26 41.11 6.33 -13.86
C ALA A 26 42.58 6.77 -13.96
N GLY A 27 43.19 7.09 -12.81
CA GLY A 27 44.59 7.48 -12.71
C GLY A 27 44.88 9.00 -12.66
N LYS A 28 43.92 9.89 -12.94
CA LYS A 28 44.14 11.35 -12.84
C LYS A 28 44.09 11.83 -11.38
N PRO A 29 45.20 12.23 -10.73
CA PRO A 29 45.16 12.61 -9.30
C PRO A 29 44.16 13.75 -9.05
N ILE A 30 43.46 13.67 -7.91
CA ILE A 30 42.54 14.72 -7.47
C ILE A 30 43.41 15.83 -6.85
N ASP A 31 43.19 17.05 -7.33
CA ASP A 31 43.87 18.23 -6.77
C ASP A 31 43.30 18.52 -5.38
N MET A 32 44.15 18.43 -4.35
CA MET A 32 43.79 18.60 -2.95
C MET A 32 43.74 20.08 -2.54
N ASP A 33 44.27 20.99 -3.37
CA ASP A 33 44.31 22.42 -3.09
C ASP A 33 43.03 23.15 -3.55
N VAL A 34 42.15 22.44 -4.27
CA VAL A 34 40.87 22.96 -4.75
C VAL A 34 39.73 22.50 -3.83
N ALA A 35 39.13 23.45 -3.11
CA ALA A 35 38.07 23.17 -2.13
C ALA A 35 36.77 22.58 -2.73
N SER A 36 36.49 22.82 -4.01
CA SER A 36 35.34 22.25 -4.71
C SER A 36 35.72 21.92 -6.15
N SER A 37 35.79 20.62 -6.46
CA SER A 37 36.14 20.11 -7.79
C SER A 37 35.04 19.17 -8.29
N PRO A 38 34.65 19.24 -9.58
CA PRO A 38 33.71 18.28 -10.17
C PRO A 38 34.28 16.85 -10.26
N ASP A 39 35.59 16.68 -10.05
CA ASP A 39 36.25 15.38 -10.08
C ASP A 39 35.96 14.52 -8.84
N LEU A 40 35.44 15.12 -7.75
CA LEU A 40 35.10 14.45 -6.49
C LEU A 40 33.71 14.87 -6.00
N LEU A 41 32.74 13.96 -6.12
CA LEU A 41 31.42 14.15 -5.52
C LEU A 41 31.44 13.67 -4.08
N VAL A 42 30.84 14.47 -3.19
CA VAL A 42 30.64 14.13 -1.79
C VAL A 42 29.15 14.04 -1.53
N GLY A 43 28.70 12.99 -0.84
CA GLY A 43 27.32 12.86 -0.41
C GLY A 43 27.21 12.34 1.01
N GLU A 44 26.12 12.73 1.67
CA GLU A 44 25.75 12.25 3.00
C GLU A 44 24.61 11.23 2.88
N VAL A 45 24.72 10.13 3.61
CA VAL A 45 23.69 9.09 3.72
C VAL A 45 23.29 8.97 5.18
N GLY A 46 22.01 9.18 5.47
CA GLY A 46 21.44 9.04 6.81
C GLY A 46 21.11 7.59 7.17
N ALA A 47 20.57 7.38 8.37
CA ALA A 47 20.09 6.08 8.83
C ALA A 47 18.91 5.55 7.99
N ASP A 48 18.08 6.46 7.46
CA ASP A 48 17.03 6.15 6.49
C ASP A 48 17.48 6.56 5.07
N VAL A 49 18.04 5.59 4.35
CA VAL A 49 18.52 5.76 2.98
C VAL A 49 17.37 6.04 2.01
N LEU A 50 16.19 5.46 2.26
CA LEU A 50 15.06 5.58 1.35
C LEU A 50 14.42 6.96 1.44
N GLN A 51 14.27 7.50 2.65
CA GLN A 51 13.84 8.88 2.87
C GLN A 51 14.80 9.88 2.23
N ALA A 52 16.12 9.67 2.39
CA ALA A 52 17.12 10.54 1.79
C ALA A 52 17.06 10.51 0.25
N LEU A 53 16.90 9.33 -0.34
CA LEU A 53 16.78 9.19 -1.79
C LEU A 53 15.47 9.80 -2.32
N GLU A 54 14.34 9.62 -1.61
CA GLU A 54 13.05 10.19 -1.99
C GLU A 54 13.11 11.72 -2.00
N ALA A 55 13.65 12.31 -0.93
CA ALA A 55 13.84 13.75 -0.85
C ALA A 55 14.76 14.26 -1.98
N GLN A 56 15.85 13.56 -2.31
CA GLN A 56 16.72 13.96 -3.41
C GLN A 56 16.02 13.90 -4.77
N VAL A 57 15.27 12.82 -5.05
CA VAL A 57 14.57 12.66 -6.32
C VAL A 57 13.43 13.68 -6.45
N SER A 58 12.57 13.78 -5.43
CA SER A 58 11.36 14.60 -5.42
C SER A 58 11.65 16.10 -5.32
N VAL A 59 12.61 16.51 -4.49
CA VAL A 59 12.89 17.94 -4.22
C VAL A 59 13.96 18.51 -5.14
N VAL A 60 14.95 17.70 -5.55
CA VAL A 60 16.10 18.19 -6.33
C VAL A 60 16.02 17.77 -7.78
N PHE A 61 16.06 16.46 -8.06
CA PHE A 61 16.23 15.98 -9.43
C PHE A 61 14.99 16.16 -10.30
N GLN A 62 13.79 15.85 -9.79
CA GLN A 62 12.56 15.99 -10.54
C GLN A 62 12.30 17.46 -10.94
N PRO A 63 12.33 18.45 -10.03
CA PRO A 63 12.19 19.86 -10.43
C PRO A 63 13.31 20.36 -11.33
N ALA A 64 14.53 19.85 -11.19
CA ALA A 64 15.67 20.25 -12.02
C ALA A 64 15.57 19.68 -13.45
N LEU A 65 15.03 18.48 -13.64
CA LEU A 65 14.89 17.84 -14.95
C LEU A 65 13.60 18.23 -15.66
N THR A 66 12.50 18.45 -14.93
CA THR A 66 11.23 18.85 -15.52
C THR A 66 11.24 20.30 -16.01
N ARG A 67 11.99 21.19 -15.36
CA ARG A 67 12.15 22.59 -15.80
C ARG A 67 13.07 22.78 -17.01
N ARG A 68 13.81 21.74 -17.44
CA ARG A 68 14.67 21.85 -18.62
C ARG A 68 13.85 21.95 -19.89
N GLU A 69 14.26 22.89 -20.74
CA GLU A 69 13.73 23.04 -22.09
C GLU A 69 14.15 21.85 -22.96
N ASP A 70 13.36 21.54 -23.99
CA ASP A 70 13.64 20.41 -24.89
C ASP A 70 14.99 20.56 -25.62
N SER A 71 15.45 21.80 -25.80
CA SER A 71 16.77 22.14 -26.36
C SER A 71 17.94 21.65 -25.48
N GLU A 72 17.72 21.47 -24.18
CA GLU A 72 18.74 21.08 -23.20
C GLU A 72 18.90 19.56 -23.06
N TRP A 73 18.04 18.77 -23.72
CA TRP A 73 18.10 17.30 -23.72
C TRP A 73 19.05 16.72 -24.78
N GLY A 74 19.77 17.59 -25.49
CA GLY A 74 20.84 17.21 -26.40
C GLY A 74 20.34 16.43 -27.61
N LYS A 75 20.59 15.11 -27.65
CA LYS A 75 20.20 14.23 -28.76
C LYS A 75 18.83 13.56 -28.56
N ALA A 76 18.22 13.71 -27.39
CA ALA A 76 16.90 13.13 -27.15
C ALA A 76 15.84 13.99 -27.85
N ASP A 77 14.89 13.34 -28.50
CA ASP A 77 13.73 14.03 -29.07
C ASP A 77 12.71 14.43 -27.98
N ALA A 78 11.73 15.25 -28.37
CA ALA A 78 10.68 15.73 -27.48
C ALA A 78 9.83 14.59 -26.89
N SER A 79 9.72 13.47 -27.61
CA SER A 79 8.96 12.30 -27.18
C SER A 79 9.69 11.56 -26.04
N ALA A 80 10.99 11.28 -26.22
CA ALA A 80 11.84 10.60 -25.26
C ALA A 80 12.02 11.42 -23.97
N SER A 81 12.21 12.74 -24.10
CA SER A 81 12.32 13.63 -22.95
C SER A 81 11.00 13.75 -22.17
N SER A 82 9.85 13.84 -22.85
CA SER A 82 8.53 13.83 -22.23
C SER A 82 8.23 12.51 -21.52
N SER A 83 8.52 11.38 -22.18
CA SER A 83 8.37 10.04 -21.60
C SER A 83 9.24 9.88 -20.34
N PHE A 84 10.50 10.31 -20.38
CA PHE A 84 11.39 10.27 -19.21
C PHE A 84 10.87 11.14 -18.05
N LYS A 85 10.41 12.37 -18.33
CA LYS A 85 9.81 13.25 -17.31
C LYS A 85 8.61 12.59 -16.64
N SER A 86 7.75 11.92 -17.42
CA SER A 86 6.61 11.15 -16.91
C SER A 86 7.05 9.96 -16.06
N SER A 87 7.99 9.14 -16.55
CA SER A 87 8.54 8.01 -15.78
C SER A 87 9.21 8.44 -14.48
N LEU A 88 9.90 9.58 -14.46
CA LEU A 88 10.51 10.14 -13.25
C LEU A 88 9.45 10.57 -12.22
N ALA A 89 8.32 11.14 -12.67
CA ALA A 89 7.21 11.49 -11.79
C ALA A 89 6.52 10.26 -11.20
N VAL A 90 6.30 9.22 -12.02
CA VAL A 90 5.78 7.92 -11.54
C VAL A 90 6.74 7.31 -10.53
N PHE A 91 8.04 7.26 -10.84
CA PHE A 91 9.06 6.72 -9.95
C PHE A 91 9.13 7.47 -8.61
N SER A 92 9.09 8.81 -8.61
CA SER A 92 9.06 9.59 -7.37
C SER A 92 7.82 9.29 -6.53
N THR A 93 6.67 9.10 -7.19
CA THR A 93 5.42 8.73 -6.51
C THR A 93 5.51 7.33 -5.91
N GLU A 94 6.00 6.34 -6.67
CA GLU A 94 6.20 4.97 -6.18
C GLU A 94 7.21 4.91 -5.02
N MET A 95 8.26 5.75 -5.05
CA MET A 95 9.22 5.87 -3.95
C MET A 95 8.59 6.46 -2.69
N ALA A 96 7.76 7.49 -2.83
CA ALA A 96 7.03 8.07 -1.70
C ALA A 96 6.05 7.06 -1.10
N GLU A 97 5.30 6.32 -1.94
CA GLU A 97 4.42 5.23 -1.51
C GLU A 97 5.19 4.10 -0.82
N ALA A 98 6.35 3.70 -1.35
CA ALA A 98 7.20 2.68 -0.74
C ALA A 98 7.74 3.14 0.62
N ARG A 99 8.13 4.42 0.76
CA ARG A 99 8.56 5.01 2.03
C ARG A 99 7.42 5.03 3.04
N GLU A 100 6.23 5.49 2.65
CA GLU A 100 5.05 5.51 3.52
C GLU A 100 4.64 4.08 3.95
N SER A 101 4.73 3.11 3.04
CA SER A 101 4.54 1.69 3.34
C SER A 101 5.57 1.15 4.33
N LEU A 102 6.82 1.64 4.29
CA LEU A 102 7.90 1.25 5.19
C LEU A 102 7.84 1.96 6.56
N GLU A 103 7.49 3.23 6.60
CA GLU A 103 7.23 4.00 7.83
C GLU A 103 5.93 3.57 8.53
N GLY A 104 4.98 2.98 7.79
CA GLY A 104 3.73 2.43 8.31
C GLY A 104 3.85 1.13 9.14
N GLY A 105 5.07 0.72 9.50
CA GLY A 105 5.30 -0.43 10.37
C GLY A 105 4.71 -0.20 11.76
N VAL A 106 3.64 -0.92 12.11
CA VAL A 106 3.11 -0.89 13.48
C VAL A 106 4.10 -1.60 14.41
N GLU A 107 4.74 -0.85 15.29
CA GLU A 107 5.59 -1.40 16.35
C GLU A 107 4.74 -1.70 17.59
N LEU A 108 4.84 -2.93 18.08
CA LEU A 108 4.26 -3.35 19.35
C LEU A 108 5.14 -2.86 20.50
N SER A 109 4.50 -2.50 21.61
CA SER A 109 5.19 -2.17 22.86
C SER A 109 6.16 -3.28 23.25
N THR A 110 7.44 -2.92 23.43
CA THR A 110 8.49 -3.90 23.68
C THR A 110 8.58 -4.29 25.16
N PRO A 111 8.88 -5.55 25.49
CA PRO A 111 9.15 -5.94 26.86
C PRO A 111 10.41 -5.26 27.40
N ASP A 112 10.36 -4.75 28.64
CA ASP A 112 11.53 -4.18 29.32
C ASP A 112 12.55 -5.29 29.62
N VAL A 113 13.54 -5.43 28.74
CA VAL A 113 14.59 -6.45 28.83
C VAL A 113 15.61 -6.12 29.92
N ALA A 114 15.73 -4.85 30.33
CA ALA A 114 16.69 -4.41 31.34
C ALA A 114 16.13 -4.51 32.77
N GLY A 115 14.82 -4.30 32.94
CA GLY A 115 14.16 -4.29 34.24
C GLY A 115 13.84 -5.68 34.81
N TYR A 116 13.83 -6.74 33.99
CA TYR A 116 13.38 -8.07 34.40
C TYR A 116 14.26 -9.20 33.88
N ASP A 117 14.43 -10.25 34.69
CA ASP A 117 15.09 -11.49 34.27
C ASP A 117 14.09 -12.41 33.53
N TRP A 118 14.03 -12.22 32.21
CA TRP A 118 13.17 -13.00 31.33
C TRP A 118 13.52 -14.49 31.25
N GLU A 119 14.78 -14.85 31.49
CA GLU A 119 15.22 -16.25 31.46
C GLU A 119 14.77 -16.98 32.73
N ALA A 120 14.90 -16.35 33.90
CA ALA A 120 14.32 -16.86 35.13
C ALA A 120 12.78 -16.96 35.04
N ALA A 121 12.11 -15.99 34.42
CA ALA A 121 10.67 -16.03 34.21
C ALA A 121 10.25 -17.21 33.32
N ALA A 122 10.96 -17.44 32.21
CA ALA A 122 10.73 -18.57 31.31
C ALA A 122 10.96 -19.93 32.00
N ALA A 123 11.98 -20.04 32.86
CA ALA A 123 12.25 -21.26 33.61
C ALA A 123 11.16 -21.59 34.66
N ASN A 124 10.44 -20.57 35.15
CA ASN A 124 9.41 -20.72 36.18
C ASN A 124 7.97 -20.82 35.63
N LEU A 125 7.78 -20.98 34.32
CA LEU A 125 6.45 -21.11 33.69
C LEU A 125 5.58 -22.24 34.29
N ALA A 126 6.19 -23.33 34.74
CA ALA A 126 5.49 -24.45 35.37
C ALA A 126 4.99 -24.15 36.81
N ARG A 127 5.44 -23.05 37.42
CA ARG A 127 5.04 -22.62 38.77
C ARG A 127 4.73 -21.12 38.76
N PRO A 128 3.57 -20.72 38.21
CA PRO A 128 3.21 -19.30 38.05
C PRO A 128 3.18 -18.52 39.36
N THR A 129 2.97 -19.20 40.50
CA THR A 129 3.00 -18.61 41.85
C THR A 129 4.39 -18.11 42.29
N ARG A 130 5.46 -18.49 41.58
CA ARG A 130 6.83 -18.02 41.84
C ARG A 130 7.23 -16.79 41.02
N LEU A 131 6.38 -16.34 40.11
CA LEU A 131 6.64 -15.16 39.29
C LEU A 131 6.46 -13.90 40.14
N GLN A 132 7.29 -12.89 39.88
CA GLN A 132 7.18 -11.60 40.56
C GLN A 132 5.85 -10.91 40.20
N PRO A 133 5.10 -10.36 41.17
CA PRO A 133 3.85 -9.66 40.90
C PRO A 133 3.99 -8.47 39.94
N ASP A 134 5.12 -7.76 39.99
CA ASP A 134 5.41 -6.61 39.14
C ASP A 134 5.62 -7.02 37.68
N LEU A 135 6.36 -8.11 37.45
CA LEU A 135 6.53 -8.71 36.12
C LEU A 135 5.19 -9.11 35.52
N LEU A 136 4.28 -9.69 36.31
CA LEU A 136 2.98 -10.11 35.82
C LEU A 136 2.11 -8.91 35.41
N ARG A 137 2.10 -7.83 36.20
CA ARG A 137 1.42 -6.58 35.82
C ARG A 137 2.00 -5.97 34.56
N HIS A 138 3.32 -6.01 34.40
CA HIS A 138 4.00 -5.57 33.18
C HIS A 138 3.57 -6.39 31.97
N CYS A 139 3.53 -7.72 32.09
CA CYS A 139 3.03 -8.61 31.04
C CYS A 139 1.56 -8.32 30.66
N GLU A 140 0.70 -8.08 31.65
CA GLU A 140 -0.71 -7.73 31.41
C GLU A 140 -0.84 -6.41 30.63
N ALA A 141 -0.12 -5.36 31.05
CA ALA A 141 -0.11 -4.07 30.36
C ALA A 141 0.41 -4.17 28.91
N LEU A 142 1.45 -4.97 28.68
CA LEU A 142 1.95 -5.24 27.33
C LEU A 142 0.89 -5.91 26.46
N MET A 143 0.27 -6.99 26.95
CA MET A 143 -0.74 -7.73 26.17
C MET A 143 -1.98 -6.88 25.89
N GLU A 144 -2.39 -6.02 26.82
CA GLU A 144 -3.47 -5.06 26.59
C GLU A 144 -3.11 -4.07 25.49
N SER A 145 -1.92 -3.46 25.56
CA SER A 145 -1.39 -2.56 24.53
C SER A 145 -1.26 -3.23 23.15
N TRP A 146 -0.87 -4.51 23.12
CA TRP A 146 -0.81 -5.29 21.88
C TRP A 146 -2.20 -5.52 21.31
N CYS A 147 -3.19 -5.89 22.15
CA CYS A 147 -4.57 -6.07 21.69
C CYS A 147 -5.12 -4.78 21.09
N ASP A 148 -4.97 -3.64 21.76
CA ASP A 148 -5.43 -2.35 21.26
C ASP A 148 -4.75 -1.97 19.93
N SER A 149 -3.46 -2.26 19.79
CA SER A 149 -2.70 -1.96 18.59
C SER A 149 -3.11 -2.82 17.40
N ILE A 150 -3.29 -4.11 17.63
CA ILE A 150 -3.72 -5.05 16.59
C ILE A 150 -5.16 -4.75 16.19
N GLU A 151 -6.08 -4.51 17.14
CA GLU A 151 -7.47 -4.18 16.86
C GLU A 151 -7.60 -2.88 16.05
N ARG A 152 -6.74 -1.89 16.28
CA ARG A 152 -6.69 -0.66 15.48
C ARG A 152 -6.34 -0.95 14.02
N VAL A 153 -5.31 -1.77 13.78
CA VAL A 153 -4.90 -2.16 12.43
C VAL A 153 -5.97 -3.02 11.74
N LEU A 154 -6.60 -3.93 12.49
CA LEU A 154 -7.68 -4.76 11.98
C LEU A 154 -8.92 -3.92 11.64
N GLY A 155 -9.24 -2.91 12.46
CA GLY A 155 -10.40 -2.03 12.32
C GLY A 155 -10.26 -0.94 11.26
N ASP A 156 -9.07 -0.74 10.69
CA ASP A 156 -8.87 0.15 9.55
C ASP A 156 -9.70 -0.38 8.37
N ARG A 157 -10.79 0.33 8.09
CA ARG A 157 -11.93 -0.15 7.28
C ARG A 157 -11.50 -0.46 5.86
N GLU A 158 -12.10 -1.50 5.28
CA GLU A 158 -12.02 -1.79 3.84
C GLU A 158 -12.31 -0.53 3.01
N LEU A 159 -11.57 -0.39 1.91
CA LEU A 159 -11.56 0.74 0.96
C LEU A 159 -12.92 1.23 0.44
N SER A 160 -14.00 0.53 0.75
CA SER A 160 -15.40 0.75 0.35
C SER A 160 -15.89 2.19 0.56
N ASN A 161 -15.32 2.94 1.52
CA ASN A 161 -15.77 4.31 1.82
C ASN A 161 -14.87 5.44 1.27
N THR A 162 -13.81 5.13 0.51
CA THR A 162 -12.76 6.12 0.16
C THR A 162 -12.91 6.80 -1.20
N LEU A 163 -14.05 6.68 -1.87
CA LEU A 163 -14.35 7.54 -3.03
C LEU A 163 -15.21 8.72 -2.56
N PRO A 164 -14.64 9.94 -2.46
CA PRO A 164 -15.45 11.14 -2.34
C PRO A 164 -16.45 11.15 -3.50
N ALA A 165 -17.73 11.22 -3.16
CA ALA A 165 -18.74 11.63 -4.11
C ALA A 165 -18.34 13.04 -4.58
N LEU A 166 -17.98 13.14 -5.87
CA LEU A 166 -17.62 14.38 -6.59
C LEU A 166 -16.25 15.01 -6.25
N ALA A 167 -15.29 14.95 -7.19
CA ALA A 167 -14.39 16.07 -7.52
C ALA A 167 -13.53 15.77 -8.77
N ASP A 168 -13.29 16.80 -9.58
CA ASP A 168 -12.63 16.81 -10.90
C ASP A 168 -11.11 16.58 -10.92
N ALA A 169 -10.54 15.92 -9.92
CA ALA A 169 -9.17 15.41 -9.96
C ALA A 169 -9.12 14.20 -9.06
N VAL A 170 -9.19 13.00 -9.64
CA VAL A 170 -9.00 11.76 -8.90
C VAL A 170 -7.53 11.77 -8.45
N PRO A 171 -7.22 11.89 -7.15
CA PRO A 171 -5.84 11.79 -6.70
C PRO A 171 -5.28 10.44 -7.16
N HIS A 172 -4.01 10.37 -7.56
CA HIS A 172 -3.38 9.12 -8.03
C HIS A 172 -3.52 7.94 -7.03
N THR A 173 -3.86 8.22 -5.76
CA THR A 173 -4.17 7.26 -4.70
C THR A 173 -5.59 6.67 -4.73
N ALA A 174 -6.49 7.14 -5.61
CA ALA A 174 -7.91 6.75 -5.64
C ALA A 174 -8.32 5.77 -6.75
N GLY A 175 -7.41 5.40 -7.66
CA GLY A 175 -7.61 4.42 -8.74
C GLY A 175 -7.27 2.96 -8.36
N PRO A 176 -7.19 2.02 -9.32
CA PRO A 176 -6.81 0.62 -9.07
C PRO A 176 -5.41 0.46 -8.45
N ARG A 177 -4.48 1.41 -8.68
CA ARG A 177 -3.18 1.45 -7.98
C ARG A 177 -3.35 1.63 -6.48
N GLY A 178 -4.31 2.46 -6.05
CA GLY A 178 -4.65 2.65 -4.64
C GLY A 178 -5.14 1.38 -3.96
N ILE A 179 -5.93 0.54 -4.64
CA ILE A 179 -6.33 -0.78 -4.11
C ILE A 179 -5.08 -1.65 -3.88
N ILE A 180 -4.18 -1.71 -4.87
CA ILE A 180 -2.94 -2.51 -4.78
C ILE A 180 -2.06 -2.01 -3.63
N ALA A 181 -1.86 -0.69 -3.53
CA ALA A 181 -1.06 -0.05 -2.49
C ALA A 181 -1.65 -0.30 -1.10
N TYR A 182 -2.96 -0.17 -0.92
CA TYR A 182 -3.65 -0.47 0.34
C TYR A 182 -3.39 -1.91 0.79
N TRP A 183 -3.61 -2.90 -0.07
CA TRP A 183 -3.42 -4.29 0.29
C TRP A 183 -1.95 -4.61 0.58
N ARG A 184 -1.01 -3.96 -0.13
CA ARG A 184 0.42 -4.07 0.13
C ARG A 184 0.79 -3.52 1.51
N SER A 185 0.34 -2.30 1.83
CA SER A 185 0.56 -1.66 3.14
C SER A 185 -0.06 -2.49 4.27
N ARG A 186 -1.33 -2.92 4.12
CA ARG A 186 -2.01 -3.77 5.10
C ARG A 186 -1.29 -5.10 5.33
N MET A 187 -0.84 -5.77 4.25
CA MET A 187 -0.06 -7.00 4.35
C MET A 187 1.25 -6.78 5.11
N GLN A 188 1.94 -5.67 4.84
CA GLN A 188 3.20 -5.32 5.50
C GLN A 188 2.99 -5.06 7.00
N ALA A 189 1.99 -4.26 7.36
CA ALA A 189 1.65 -3.98 8.76
C ALA A 189 1.32 -5.26 9.53
N LEU A 190 0.41 -6.09 9.01
CA LEU A 190 0.00 -7.34 9.68
C LEU A 190 1.15 -8.35 9.77
N THR A 191 1.97 -8.49 8.71
CA THR A 191 3.12 -9.39 8.72
C THR A 191 4.20 -8.91 9.69
N SER A 192 4.43 -7.60 9.79
CA SER A 192 5.36 -7.01 10.77
C SER A 192 4.96 -7.38 12.20
N ILE A 193 3.69 -7.21 12.55
CA ILE A 193 3.15 -7.59 13.86
C ILE A 193 3.35 -9.09 14.11
N VAL A 194 3.02 -9.94 13.12
CA VAL A 194 3.21 -11.40 13.23
C VAL A 194 4.68 -11.77 13.48
N GLU A 195 5.63 -11.09 12.83
CA GLU A 195 7.06 -11.32 13.08
C GLU A 195 7.52 -10.83 14.45
N GLN A 196 7.01 -9.68 14.93
CA GLN A 196 7.30 -9.17 16.27
C GLN A 196 6.82 -10.14 17.35
N LEU A 197 5.62 -10.71 17.21
CA LEU A 197 5.07 -11.70 18.15
C LEU A 197 5.85 -13.03 18.18
N LYS A 198 6.64 -13.33 17.15
CA LYS A 198 7.53 -14.50 17.12
C LYS A 198 8.83 -14.29 17.89
N GLN A 199 9.17 -13.04 18.23
CA GLN A 199 10.38 -12.74 19.00
C GLN A 199 10.35 -13.40 20.38
N ARG A 200 11.54 -13.73 20.92
CA ARG A 200 11.70 -14.51 22.15
C ARG A 200 10.93 -13.90 23.34
N HIS A 201 11.16 -12.62 23.64
CA HIS A 201 10.54 -11.97 24.79
C HIS A 201 9.02 -11.84 24.65
N HIS A 202 8.51 -11.55 23.46
CA HIS A 202 7.06 -11.54 23.17
C HIS A 202 6.41 -12.90 23.43
N ARG A 203 7.06 -13.99 22.98
CA ARG A 203 6.60 -15.36 23.26
C ARG A 203 6.61 -15.72 24.74
N ILE A 204 7.60 -15.22 25.50
CA ILE A 204 7.68 -15.44 26.95
C ILE A 204 6.49 -14.75 27.64
N VAL A 205 6.16 -13.50 27.30
CA VAL A 205 4.97 -12.80 27.83
C VAL A 205 3.68 -13.59 27.59
N ILE A 206 3.45 -14.05 26.35
CA ILE A 206 2.27 -14.85 25.99
C ILE A 206 2.23 -16.15 26.82
N SER A 207 3.39 -16.80 26.98
CA SER A 207 3.52 -18.06 27.73
C SER A 207 3.27 -17.87 29.23
N ILE A 208 3.77 -16.79 29.82
CA ILE A 208 3.56 -16.44 31.23
C ILE A 208 2.05 -16.29 31.51
N LEU A 209 1.38 -15.42 30.74
CA LEU A 209 -0.04 -15.14 30.96
C LEU A 209 -0.92 -16.38 30.68
N SER A 210 -0.55 -17.17 29.66
CA SER A 210 -1.23 -18.44 29.38
C SER A 210 -1.04 -19.47 30.50
N ALA A 211 0.14 -19.55 31.12
CA ALA A 211 0.43 -20.45 32.22
C ALA A 211 -0.29 -20.03 33.51
N VAL A 212 -0.42 -18.73 33.77
CA VAL A 212 -1.21 -18.19 34.90
C VAL A 212 -2.68 -18.59 34.78
N VAL A 213 -3.24 -18.55 33.58
CA VAL A 213 -4.64 -18.93 33.32
C VAL A 213 -4.84 -20.45 33.26
N GLY A 214 -3.87 -21.20 32.73
CA GLY A 214 -3.91 -22.66 32.60
C GLY A 214 -3.57 -23.41 33.90
N GLY A 215 -2.90 -22.75 34.84
CA GLY A 215 -2.69 -23.28 36.18
C GLY A 215 -4.03 -23.45 36.89
N LYS A 216 -4.34 -24.67 37.35
CA LYS A 216 -5.45 -24.87 38.29
C LYS A 216 -5.25 -23.89 39.45
N ALA A 217 -6.29 -23.12 39.77
CA ALA A 217 -6.31 -22.26 40.94
C ALA A 217 -5.72 -23.05 42.13
N PRO A 218 -4.78 -22.48 42.90
CA PRO A 218 -4.29 -23.16 44.08
C PRO A 218 -5.51 -23.42 44.95
N THR A 219 -5.85 -24.69 45.14
CA THR A 219 -6.66 -25.11 46.29
C THR A 219 -5.85 -24.64 47.48
N THR A 220 -6.25 -23.51 48.06
CA THR A 220 -5.58 -22.82 49.15
C THR A 220 -5.51 -23.77 50.36
N ALA A 221 -4.41 -24.51 50.45
CA ALA A 221 -4.02 -25.24 51.64
C ALA A 221 -2.66 -24.68 52.06
N GLY A 222 -2.68 -23.63 52.89
CA GLY A 222 -1.52 -23.22 53.67
C GLY A 222 -0.89 -21.87 53.33
N ALA A 223 -1.64 -20.77 53.41
CA ALA A 223 -1.09 -19.48 53.83
C ALA A 223 -2.25 -18.60 54.34
N ALA A 224 -2.13 -18.08 55.55
CA ALA A 224 -3.09 -17.13 56.11
C ALA A 224 -2.96 -15.78 55.39
N SER A 225 -3.62 -15.64 54.23
CA SER A 225 -3.87 -14.33 53.62
C SER A 225 -5.19 -13.77 54.16
N SER A 226 -5.28 -12.44 54.33
CA SER A 226 -6.52 -11.80 54.77
C SER A 226 -7.62 -12.03 53.73
N ALA A 227 -8.89 -12.05 54.16
CA ALA A 227 -10.03 -12.20 53.25
C ALA A 227 -10.02 -11.17 52.09
N ALA A 228 -9.49 -9.97 52.35
CA ALA A 228 -9.30 -8.93 51.36
C ALA A 228 -8.21 -9.27 50.31
N ALA A 229 -7.09 -9.89 50.72
CA ALA A 229 -6.04 -10.33 49.81
C ALA A 229 -6.51 -11.49 48.92
N ALA A 230 -7.27 -12.45 49.49
CA ALA A 230 -7.87 -13.54 48.72
C ALA A 230 -8.90 -13.03 47.68
N ALA A 231 -9.70 -12.02 48.03
CA ALA A 231 -10.64 -11.39 47.11
C ALA A 231 -9.93 -10.62 45.97
N ALA A 232 -8.84 -9.90 46.28
CA ALA A 232 -8.02 -9.19 45.29
C ALA A 232 -7.33 -10.15 44.30
N ASP A 233 -6.79 -11.28 44.78
CA ASP A 233 -6.19 -12.30 43.92
C ASP A 233 -7.22 -12.99 43.01
N ALA A 234 -8.43 -13.25 43.52
CA ALA A 234 -9.52 -13.80 42.72
C ALA A 234 -9.99 -12.82 41.62
N SER A 235 -10.10 -11.53 41.95
CA SER A 235 -10.46 -10.48 40.99
C SER A 235 -9.40 -10.34 39.89
N ARG A 236 -8.11 -10.37 40.25
CA ARG A 236 -6.99 -10.29 39.31
C ARG A 236 -6.92 -11.51 38.41
N ALA A 237 -7.07 -12.72 38.96
CA ALA A 237 -7.14 -13.93 38.14
C ALA A 237 -8.28 -13.88 37.11
N GLY A 238 -9.42 -13.26 37.48
CA GLY A 238 -10.53 -12.98 36.57
C GLY A 238 -10.17 -11.99 35.44
N SER A 239 -9.45 -10.90 35.74
CA SER A 239 -9.02 -9.94 34.72
C SER A 239 -7.95 -10.53 33.79
N THR A 240 -6.97 -11.28 34.32
CA THR A 240 -5.96 -11.98 33.50
C THR A 240 -6.62 -13.00 32.56
N PHE A 241 -7.62 -13.74 33.05
CA PHE A 241 -8.40 -14.68 32.24
C PHE A 241 -9.12 -13.99 31.08
N ALA A 242 -9.79 -12.86 31.35
CA ALA A 242 -10.47 -12.08 30.33
C ALA A 242 -9.49 -11.54 29.27
N LEU A 243 -8.34 -11.03 29.71
CA LEU A 243 -7.28 -10.51 28.82
C LEU A 243 -6.71 -11.62 27.92
N VAL A 244 -6.37 -12.78 28.46
CA VAL A 244 -5.88 -13.92 27.66
C VAL A 244 -6.94 -14.42 26.67
N ARG A 245 -8.23 -14.36 27.03
CA ARG A 245 -9.32 -14.67 26.10
C ARG A 245 -9.42 -13.64 24.97
N ARG A 246 -9.33 -12.34 25.28
CA ARG A 246 -9.27 -11.26 24.27
C ARG A 246 -8.08 -11.47 23.34
N TRP A 247 -6.89 -11.69 23.90
CA TRP A 247 -5.67 -11.97 23.15
C TRP A 247 -5.85 -13.13 22.15
N LYS A 248 -6.41 -14.26 22.57
CA LYS A 248 -6.68 -15.40 21.66
C LYS A 248 -7.59 -15.03 20.49
N SER A 249 -8.61 -14.21 20.75
CA SER A 249 -9.50 -13.71 19.68
C SER A 249 -8.74 -12.81 18.71
N VAL A 250 -7.94 -11.88 19.25
CA VAL A 250 -7.14 -10.93 18.47
C VAL A 250 -6.06 -11.64 17.65
N ASP A 251 -5.36 -12.61 18.22
CA ASP A 251 -4.31 -13.42 17.56
C ASP A 251 -4.88 -14.27 16.41
N THR A 252 -6.09 -14.82 16.60
CA THR A 252 -6.81 -15.53 15.54
C THR A 252 -7.18 -14.58 14.41
N ALA A 253 -7.77 -13.42 14.73
CA ALA A 253 -8.16 -12.41 13.74
C ALA A 253 -6.94 -11.83 12.99
N LEU A 254 -5.83 -11.60 13.69
CA LEU A 254 -4.55 -11.18 13.08
C LEU A 254 -4.06 -12.22 12.07
N THR A 255 -4.07 -13.49 12.45
CA THR A 255 -3.60 -14.58 11.58
C THR A 255 -4.49 -14.70 10.33
N GLU A 256 -5.80 -14.61 10.48
CA GLU A 256 -6.74 -14.63 9.36
C GLU A 256 -6.56 -13.43 8.43
N ALA A 257 -6.49 -12.22 8.99
CA ALA A 257 -6.29 -10.99 8.22
C ALA A 257 -4.93 -10.96 7.50
N ALA A 258 -3.86 -11.46 8.13
CA ALA A 258 -2.54 -11.54 7.51
C ALA A 258 -2.53 -12.50 6.31
N ASN A 259 -3.19 -13.65 6.44
CA ASN A 259 -3.33 -14.62 5.34
C ASN A 259 -4.18 -14.06 4.20
N GLU A 260 -5.28 -13.37 4.52
CA GLU A 260 -6.10 -12.66 3.54
C GLU A 260 -5.29 -11.60 2.78
N ALA A 261 -4.60 -10.72 3.50
CA ALA A 261 -3.85 -9.64 2.89
C ALA A 261 -2.73 -10.17 1.98
N LYS A 262 -2.07 -11.26 2.39
CA LYS A 262 -1.04 -11.94 1.60
C LYS A 262 -1.59 -12.54 0.30
N ASP A 263 -2.75 -13.19 0.35
CA ASP A 263 -3.41 -13.72 -0.85
C ASP A 263 -3.86 -12.60 -1.79
N ASN A 264 -4.45 -11.54 -1.23
CA ASN A 264 -4.90 -10.38 -2.01
C ASN A 264 -3.73 -9.69 -2.71
N VAL A 265 -2.62 -9.43 -2.02
CA VAL A 265 -1.41 -8.84 -2.64
C VAL A 265 -0.87 -9.73 -3.75
N LYS A 266 -0.82 -11.05 -3.55
CA LYS A 266 -0.36 -11.99 -4.56
C LYS A 266 -1.14 -11.83 -5.86
N TYR A 267 -2.47 -11.80 -5.81
CA TYR A 267 -3.30 -11.69 -7.01
C TYR A 267 -3.36 -10.27 -7.57
N LEU A 268 -3.50 -9.24 -6.72
CA LEU A 268 -3.53 -7.84 -7.14
C LEU A 268 -2.20 -7.38 -7.76
N SER A 269 -1.06 -7.93 -7.34
CA SER A 269 0.22 -7.64 -7.98
C SER A 269 0.26 -8.07 -9.46
N THR A 270 -0.47 -9.13 -9.84
CA THR A 270 -0.55 -9.56 -11.24
C THR A 270 -1.28 -8.54 -12.12
N LEU A 271 -2.15 -7.73 -11.53
CA LEU A 271 -2.92 -6.69 -12.19
C LEU A 271 -2.09 -5.44 -12.52
N THR A 272 -0.98 -5.20 -11.79
CA THR A 272 -0.21 -3.94 -11.83
C THR A 272 0.17 -3.53 -13.25
N LYS A 273 0.76 -4.46 -14.02
CA LYS A 273 1.18 -4.20 -15.40
C LYS A 273 0.02 -3.95 -16.38
N PHE A 274 -1.19 -4.44 -16.06
CA PHE A 274 -2.36 -4.31 -16.92
C PHE A 274 -3.17 -3.05 -16.62
N VAL A 275 -3.01 -2.47 -15.43
CA VAL A 275 -3.60 -1.16 -15.11
C VAL A 275 -2.69 0.01 -15.49
N GLU A 276 -1.42 -0.24 -15.78
CA GLU A 276 -0.45 0.77 -16.23
C GLU A 276 -0.96 1.59 -17.42
N PRO A 277 -1.45 0.98 -18.52
CA PRO A 277 -1.90 1.73 -19.69
C PRO A 277 -3.05 2.70 -19.37
N LEU A 278 -3.84 2.43 -18.32
CA LEU A 278 -4.96 3.29 -17.93
C LEU A 278 -4.52 4.69 -17.50
N TYR A 279 -3.26 4.89 -17.12
CA TYR A 279 -2.76 6.19 -16.62
C TYR A 279 -1.92 6.96 -17.63
N VAL A 280 -1.34 6.28 -18.62
CA VAL A 280 -0.33 6.89 -19.52
C VAL A 280 -0.68 6.81 -20.99
N ALA A 281 -1.59 5.90 -21.37
CA ALA A 281 -1.90 5.62 -22.77
C ALA A 281 -3.08 6.46 -23.28
N THR A 282 -3.17 6.59 -24.60
CA THR A 282 -4.33 7.21 -25.27
C THR A 282 -5.56 6.31 -25.21
N PRO A 283 -6.78 6.83 -25.40
CA PRO A 283 -8.00 6.02 -25.37
C PRO A 283 -7.97 4.81 -26.32
N LEU A 284 -7.38 4.95 -27.50
CA LEU A 284 -7.26 3.86 -28.48
C LEU A 284 -6.27 2.79 -28.01
N GLU A 285 -5.14 3.18 -27.45
CA GLU A 285 -4.18 2.22 -26.87
C GLU A 285 -4.74 1.51 -25.63
N ILE A 286 -5.60 2.18 -24.86
CA ILE A 286 -6.33 1.53 -23.76
C ILE A 286 -7.24 0.43 -24.32
N ILE A 287 -7.93 0.64 -25.43
CA ILE A 287 -8.77 -0.39 -26.09
C ILE A 287 -7.94 -1.65 -26.36
N ASP A 288 -6.74 -1.50 -26.91
CA ASP A 288 -5.85 -2.63 -27.20
C ASP A 288 -5.41 -3.39 -25.92
N ALA A 289 -5.38 -2.71 -24.78
CA ALA A 289 -5.00 -3.28 -23.48
C ALA A 289 -6.19 -3.92 -22.70
N LEU A 290 -7.44 -3.55 -23.02
CA LEU A 290 -8.63 -4.01 -22.30
C LEU A 290 -8.79 -5.54 -22.26
N PRO A 291 -8.57 -6.30 -23.35
CA PRO A 291 -8.74 -7.76 -23.32
C PRO A 291 -7.80 -8.43 -22.31
N ALA A 292 -6.55 -7.95 -22.23
CA ALA A 292 -5.57 -8.47 -21.30
C ALA A 292 -5.91 -8.11 -19.84
N LEU A 293 -6.38 -6.87 -19.61
CA LEU A 293 -6.87 -6.42 -18.31
C LEU A 293 -8.05 -7.27 -17.83
N MET A 294 -9.06 -7.46 -18.67
CA MET A 294 -10.25 -8.25 -18.34
C MET A 294 -9.91 -9.70 -18.04
N ASN A 295 -9.05 -10.34 -18.83
CA ASN A 295 -8.61 -11.70 -18.56
C ASN A 295 -7.84 -11.80 -17.23
N SER A 296 -7.02 -10.80 -16.89
CA SER A 296 -6.36 -10.74 -15.58
C SER A 296 -7.39 -10.64 -14.44
N ILE A 297 -8.40 -9.78 -14.57
CA ILE A 297 -9.46 -9.63 -13.57
C ILE A 297 -10.28 -10.93 -13.43
N LYS A 298 -10.59 -11.59 -14.55
CA LYS A 298 -11.25 -12.91 -14.59
C LYS A 298 -10.47 -13.96 -13.81
N MET A 299 -9.15 -14.02 -13.99
CA MET A 299 -8.28 -14.93 -13.24
C MET A 299 -8.30 -14.64 -11.74
N ILE A 300 -8.25 -13.36 -11.34
CA ILE A 300 -8.37 -12.95 -9.93
C ILE A 300 -9.70 -13.43 -9.35
N HIS A 301 -10.83 -13.13 -10.01
CA HIS A 301 -12.15 -13.54 -9.55
C HIS A 301 -12.30 -15.06 -9.40
N THR A 302 -11.72 -15.82 -10.34
CA THR A 302 -11.82 -17.28 -10.38
C THR A 302 -10.94 -17.97 -9.34
N ILE A 303 -9.72 -17.47 -9.10
CA ILE A 303 -8.69 -18.17 -8.32
C ILE A 303 -8.51 -17.57 -6.93
N ALA A 304 -8.65 -16.26 -6.76
CA ALA A 304 -8.43 -15.62 -5.46
C ALA A 304 -9.44 -16.12 -4.43
N ARG A 305 -8.98 -16.38 -3.20
CA ARG A 305 -9.88 -16.87 -2.15
C ARG A 305 -10.62 -15.73 -1.46
N TYR A 306 -9.92 -14.61 -1.27
CA TYR A 306 -10.39 -13.49 -0.45
C TYR A 306 -10.80 -12.27 -1.28
N PHE A 307 -10.16 -11.99 -2.42
CA PHE A 307 -10.50 -10.82 -3.26
C PHE A 307 -11.71 -11.03 -4.18
N ASN A 308 -12.31 -12.22 -4.24
CA ASN A 308 -13.37 -12.53 -5.21
C ASN A 308 -14.79 -12.21 -4.71
N SER A 309 -14.94 -11.35 -3.70
CA SER A 309 -16.27 -10.91 -3.27
C SER A 309 -16.87 -9.93 -4.28
N PRO A 310 -18.19 -9.94 -4.51
CA PRO A 310 -18.84 -8.99 -5.42
C PRO A 310 -18.57 -7.52 -5.08
N GLU A 311 -18.44 -7.19 -3.79
CA GLU A 311 -18.19 -5.83 -3.30
C GLU A 311 -16.79 -5.34 -3.70
N ARG A 312 -15.76 -6.17 -3.48
CA ARG A 312 -14.36 -5.85 -3.84
C ARG A 312 -14.17 -5.78 -5.35
N MET A 313 -14.81 -6.69 -6.08
CA MET A 313 -14.81 -6.66 -7.55
C MET A 313 -15.50 -5.40 -8.08
N SER A 314 -16.64 -5.02 -7.49
CA SER A 314 -17.35 -3.80 -7.86
C SER A 314 -16.50 -2.56 -7.63
N ASP A 315 -15.87 -2.44 -6.45
CA ASP A 315 -14.98 -1.31 -6.15
C ASP A 315 -13.81 -1.22 -7.13
N LEU A 316 -13.19 -2.36 -7.48
CA LEU A 316 -12.13 -2.41 -8.48
C LEU A 316 -12.60 -1.89 -9.84
N PHE A 317 -13.73 -2.39 -10.35
CA PHE A 317 -14.29 -1.95 -11.62
C PHE A 317 -14.68 -0.46 -11.61
N ILE A 318 -15.28 0.02 -10.52
CA ILE A 318 -15.63 1.44 -10.35
C ILE A 318 -14.37 2.32 -10.41
N LYS A 319 -13.29 1.92 -9.74
CA LYS A 319 -12.02 2.66 -9.78
C LYS A 319 -11.33 2.59 -11.14
N ILE A 320 -11.41 1.47 -11.85
CA ILE A 320 -10.95 1.37 -13.25
C ILE A 320 -11.75 2.35 -14.11
N THR A 321 -13.09 2.35 -14.01
CA THR A 321 -13.94 3.28 -14.77
C THR A 321 -13.59 4.74 -14.48
N HIS A 322 -13.43 5.11 -13.21
CA HIS A 322 -13.04 6.48 -12.85
C HIS A 322 -11.68 6.88 -13.43
N THR A 323 -10.72 5.94 -13.43
CA THR A 323 -9.39 6.18 -14.01
C THR A 323 -9.49 6.38 -15.52
N ILE A 324 -10.24 5.53 -16.22
CA ILE A 324 -10.49 5.69 -17.67
C ILE A 324 -11.14 7.05 -17.97
N ILE A 325 -12.15 7.47 -17.21
CA ILE A 325 -12.78 8.78 -17.39
C ILE A 325 -11.78 9.92 -17.18
N ALA A 326 -10.90 9.83 -16.19
CA ALA A 326 -9.87 10.83 -15.95
C ALA A 326 -8.91 10.92 -17.14
N THR A 327 -8.45 9.78 -17.66
CA THR A 327 -7.56 9.73 -18.83
C THR A 327 -8.23 10.25 -20.09
N CYS A 328 -9.53 9.97 -20.30
CA CYS A 328 -10.31 10.57 -21.38
C CYS A 328 -10.37 12.11 -21.26
N LYS A 329 -10.62 12.63 -20.04
CA LYS A 329 -10.64 14.09 -19.81
C LYS A 329 -9.28 14.70 -20.10
N GLU A 330 -8.20 14.09 -19.62
CA GLU A 330 -6.82 14.54 -19.88
C GLU A 330 -6.50 14.51 -21.37
N TYR A 331 -6.87 13.45 -22.10
CA TYR A 331 -6.67 13.34 -23.55
C TYR A 331 -7.41 14.42 -24.35
N ILE A 332 -8.64 14.74 -23.97
CA ILE A 332 -9.43 15.82 -24.59
C ILE A 332 -8.78 17.18 -24.32
N ILE A 333 -8.34 17.43 -23.09
CA ILE A 333 -7.78 18.72 -22.65
C ILE A 333 -6.32 18.90 -23.12
N ALA A 334 -5.54 17.82 -23.22
CA ALA A 334 -4.11 17.85 -23.55
C ALA A 334 -3.84 18.61 -24.86
N SER A 335 -2.98 19.61 -24.79
CA SER A 335 -2.53 20.38 -25.95
C SER A 335 -1.02 20.20 -26.10
N PRO A 336 -0.48 19.86 -27.29
CA PRO A 336 0.95 19.87 -27.51
C PRO A 336 1.49 21.29 -27.26
N GLY A 337 2.35 21.47 -26.25
CA GLY A 337 3.11 22.71 -26.05
C GLY A 337 2.54 23.79 -25.10
N ALA A 338 1.53 23.50 -24.25
CA ALA A 338 1.04 24.47 -23.27
C ALA A 338 1.42 24.07 -21.83
N SER A 339 2.37 24.80 -21.23
CA SER A 339 2.82 24.59 -19.84
C SER A 339 1.95 25.26 -18.77
N ASP A 340 0.89 25.99 -19.14
CA ASP A 340 0.29 26.96 -18.23
C ASP A 340 -1.16 26.65 -17.86
N SER A 341 -1.50 27.09 -16.64
CA SER A 341 -2.68 26.86 -15.81
C SER A 341 -4.05 27.31 -16.38
N ASN A 342 -4.23 27.32 -17.70
CA ASN A 342 -5.43 27.80 -18.39
C ASN A 342 -5.94 26.84 -19.49
N SER A 343 -5.57 25.56 -19.41
CA SER A 343 -5.86 24.52 -20.42
C SER A 343 -7.34 24.35 -20.75
N SER A 344 -8.25 24.63 -19.81
CA SER A 344 -9.71 24.54 -20.02
C SER A 344 -10.24 25.58 -21.01
N ARG A 345 -9.60 26.75 -21.12
CA ARG A 345 -9.98 27.81 -22.07
C ARG A 345 -9.41 27.61 -23.47
N GLN A 346 -8.33 26.83 -23.59
CA GLN A 346 -7.70 26.50 -24.87
C GLN A 346 -8.43 25.39 -25.65
N LEU A 347 -9.42 24.71 -25.05
CA LEU A 347 -10.22 23.70 -25.77
C LEU A 347 -10.89 24.30 -27.02
N TRP A 348 -11.42 25.52 -26.89
CA TRP A 348 -12.14 26.25 -27.94
C TRP A 348 -11.23 26.87 -29.00
N THR A 349 -9.91 26.83 -28.81
CA THR A 349 -8.92 27.31 -29.79
C THR A 349 -8.29 26.17 -30.59
N LYS A 350 -8.65 24.91 -30.31
CA LYS A 350 -8.15 23.73 -31.04
C LYS A 350 -8.86 23.60 -32.39
N ASP A 351 -8.20 22.90 -33.31
CA ASP A 351 -8.82 22.44 -34.55
C ASP A 351 -10.04 21.56 -34.24
N VAL A 352 -11.18 21.94 -34.81
CA VAL A 352 -12.49 21.32 -34.54
C VAL A 352 -12.50 19.85 -34.94
N ASN A 353 -11.92 19.51 -36.10
CA ASN A 353 -11.88 18.13 -36.59
C ASN A 353 -11.05 17.22 -35.68
N THR A 354 -9.91 17.73 -35.22
CA THR A 354 -9.04 17.01 -34.27
C THR A 354 -9.74 16.81 -32.92
N LEU A 355 -10.49 17.80 -32.44
CA LEU A 355 -11.24 17.69 -31.19
C LEU A 355 -12.40 16.68 -31.31
N ILE A 356 -13.16 16.72 -32.41
CA ILE A 356 -14.21 15.74 -32.69
C ILE A 356 -13.64 14.32 -32.72
N ALA A 357 -12.52 14.10 -33.43
CA ALA A 357 -11.87 12.79 -33.46
C ALA A 357 -11.50 12.28 -32.06
N ARG A 358 -10.92 13.14 -31.21
CA ARG A 358 -10.59 12.76 -29.82
C ARG A 358 -11.81 12.45 -28.96
N LEU A 359 -12.91 13.18 -29.17
CA LEU A 359 -14.18 12.94 -28.50
C LEU A 359 -14.77 11.59 -28.93
N GLU A 360 -14.72 11.27 -30.22
CA GLU A 360 -15.13 9.96 -30.77
C GLU A 360 -14.29 8.81 -30.23
N ASP A 361 -12.97 8.97 -30.11
CA ASP A 361 -12.09 7.95 -29.52
C ASP A 361 -12.50 7.59 -28.09
N CYS A 362 -12.93 8.59 -27.29
CA CYS A 362 -13.42 8.36 -25.93
C CYS A 362 -14.75 7.58 -25.90
N LEU A 363 -15.62 7.80 -26.90
CA LEU A 363 -16.87 7.04 -27.04
C LEU A 363 -16.59 5.57 -27.39
N LYS A 364 -15.71 5.35 -28.37
CA LYS A 364 -15.25 4.00 -28.78
C LYS A 364 -14.65 3.24 -27.59
N LEU A 365 -13.88 3.92 -26.75
CA LEU A 365 -13.32 3.30 -25.55
C LEU A 365 -14.40 2.84 -24.56
N ASN A 366 -15.45 3.62 -24.32
CA ASN A 366 -16.55 3.19 -23.46
C ASN A 366 -17.28 1.97 -24.04
N GLU A 367 -17.54 1.96 -25.34
CA GLU A 367 -18.18 0.83 -26.03
C GLU A 367 -17.33 -0.44 -25.90
N ALA A 368 -16.03 -0.36 -26.22
CA ALA A 368 -15.11 -1.49 -26.09
C ALA A 368 -15.00 -1.99 -24.64
N TYR A 369 -14.93 -1.08 -23.66
CA TYR A 369 -14.85 -1.44 -22.24
C TYR A 369 -16.09 -2.19 -21.74
N GLN A 370 -17.29 -1.74 -22.13
CA GLN A 370 -18.52 -2.44 -21.76
C GLN A 370 -18.64 -3.79 -22.47
N GLU A 371 -18.23 -3.88 -23.73
CA GLU A 371 -18.27 -5.12 -24.49
C GLU A 371 -17.32 -6.18 -23.90
N ASP A 372 -16.06 -5.82 -23.67
CA ASP A 372 -15.07 -6.71 -23.07
C ASP A 372 -15.48 -7.20 -21.67
N TYR A 373 -16.15 -6.33 -20.89
CA TYR A 373 -16.74 -6.71 -19.61
C TYR A 373 -17.85 -7.75 -19.78
N ARG A 374 -18.80 -7.52 -20.70
CA ARG A 374 -19.90 -8.46 -20.97
C ARG A 374 -19.38 -9.81 -21.46
N LEU A 375 -18.44 -9.81 -22.41
CA LEU A 375 -17.78 -11.04 -22.88
C LEU A 375 -17.11 -11.82 -21.73
N THR A 376 -16.45 -11.11 -20.82
CA THR A 376 -15.82 -11.72 -19.65
C THR A 376 -16.85 -12.31 -18.67
N LYS A 377 -17.94 -11.58 -18.44
CA LYS A 377 -19.06 -12.01 -17.59
C LYS A 377 -19.73 -13.26 -18.16
N GLU A 378 -20.02 -13.28 -19.46
CA GLU A 378 -20.59 -14.44 -20.16
C GLU A 378 -19.67 -15.66 -20.08
N SER A 379 -18.36 -15.46 -20.28
CA SER A 379 -17.36 -16.52 -20.18
C SER A 379 -17.30 -17.16 -18.78
N LEU A 380 -17.55 -16.39 -17.73
CA LEU A 380 -17.66 -16.91 -16.36
C LEU A 380 -18.95 -17.72 -16.17
N VAL A 381 -20.09 -17.24 -16.69
CA VAL A 381 -21.36 -17.99 -16.64
C VAL A 381 -21.26 -19.33 -17.38
N ALA A 382 -20.56 -19.36 -18.52
CA ALA A 382 -20.35 -20.56 -19.31
C ALA A 382 -19.44 -21.61 -18.64
N THR A 383 -18.67 -21.23 -17.62
CA THR A 383 -17.73 -22.12 -16.92
C THR A 383 -18.38 -22.66 -15.64
N PRO A 384 -18.85 -23.93 -15.60
CA PRO A 384 -19.69 -24.47 -14.51
C PRO A 384 -19.01 -24.59 -13.14
N SER A 385 -17.70 -24.38 -13.05
CA SER A 385 -16.91 -24.39 -11.81
C SER A 385 -16.51 -22.98 -11.33
N SER A 386 -16.83 -21.92 -12.06
CA SER A 386 -16.45 -20.56 -11.66
C SER A 386 -17.55 -19.94 -10.80
N LYS A 387 -17.16 -19.23 -9.73
CA LYS A 387 -18.11 -18.41 -8.97
C LYS A 387 -18.73 -17.40 -9.93
N ARG A 388 -20.05 -17.26 -9.91
CA ARG A 388 -20.75 -16.27 -10.74
C ARG A 388 -20.47 -14.87 -10.21
N MET A 389 -20.37 -13.90 -11.12
CA MET A 389 -20.31 -12.47 -10.79
C MET A 389 -21.72 -11.93 -10.43
N ASP A 390 -22.44 -12.62 -9.55
CA ASP A 390 -23.78 -12.22 -9.13
C ASP A 390 -23.66 -11.12 -8.05
N GLY A 391 -24.34 -9.98 -8.24
CA GLY A 391 -24.34 -8.84 -7.31
C GLY A 391 -23.69 -7.55 -7.82
N LEU A 392 -23.03 -7.56 -8.99
CA LEU A 392 -22.51 -6.34 -9.63
C LEU A 392 -23.61 -5.69 -10.49
N THR A 393 -24.05 -4.49 -10.11
CA THR A 393 -24.90 -3.67 -10.97
C THR A 393 -24.04 -2.97 -12.02
N GLU A 394 -24.30 -3.25 -13.30
CA GLU A 394 -23.61 -2.58 -14.41
C GLU A 394 -23.74 -1.05 -14.31
N ASP A 395 -24.89 -0.57 -13.83
CA ASP A 395 -25.11 0.86 -13.54
C ASP A 395 -24.11 1.45 -12.54
N ALA A 396 -23.69 0.69 -11.52
CA ALA A 396 -22.70 1.18 -10.56
C ALA A 396 -21.31 1.32 -11.20
N ILE A 397 -20.95 0.40 -12.10
CA ILE A 397 -19.65 0.39 -12.78
C ILE A 397 -19.60 1.44 -13.89
N PHE A 398 -20.63 1.50 -14.75
CA PHE A 398 -20.59 2.25 -16.00
C PHE A 398 -21.43 3.52 -15.97
N GLY A 399 -22.36 3.69 -15.03
CA GLY A 399 -23.32 4.81 -15.06
C GLY A 399 -22.66 6.19 -15.10
N LYS A 400 -21.49 6.37 -14.45
CA LYS A 400 -20.70 7.60 -14.56
C LYS A 400 -20.03 7.78 -15.93
N PHE A 401 -19.57 6.69 -16.54
CA PHE A 401 -18.97 6.73 -17.87
C PHE A 401 -20.05 7.01 -18.93
N ASP A 402 -21.23 6.40 -18.82
CA ASP A 402 -22.37 6.69 -19.70
C ASP A 402 -22.80 8.15 -19.62
N LEU A 403 -22.83 8.73 -18.41
CA LEU A 403 -23.11 10.16 -18.24
C LEU A 403 -22.02 11.04 -18.87
N PHE A 404 -20.75 10.63 -18.80
CA PHE A 404 -19.66 11.30 -19.50
C PHE A 404 -19.84 11.22 -21.02
N CYS A 405 -20.11 10.04 -21.57
CA CYS A 405 -20.36 9.83 -23.00
C CYS A 405 -21.54 10.66 -23.53
N ARG A 406 -22.64 10.75 -22.76
CA ARG A 406 -23.77 11.65 -23.12
C ARG A 406 -23.37 13.11 -23.21
N ARG A 407 -22.42 13.58 -22.40
CA ARG A 407 -21.89 14.96 -22.49
C ARG A 407 -20.97 15.11 -23.69
N VAL A 408 -20.13 14.12 -23.95
CA VAL A 408 -19.23 14.06 -25.12
C VAL A 408 -20.03 14.13 -26.43
N ILE A 409 -21.11 13.36 -26.57
CA ILE A 409 -21.99 13.40 -27.76
C ILE A 409 -22.54 14.81 -28.00
N LYS A 410 -23.06 15.46 -26.96
CA LYS A 410 -23.56 16.84 -27.07
C LYS A 410 -22.47 17.84 -27.49
N LEU A 411 -21.24 17.63 -27.03
CA LEU A 411 -20.11 18.46 -27.44
C LEU A 411 -19.78 18.25 -28.92
N ILE A 412 -19.75 17.00 -29.39
CA ILE A 412 -19.56 16.67 -30.81
C ILE A 412 -20.62 17.38 -31.67
N ASP A 413 -21.90 17.26 -31.31
CA ASP A 413 -23.00 17.91 -32.04
C ASP A 413 -22.83 19.44 -32.10
N THR A 414 -22.38 20.04 -30.99
CA THR A 414 -22.16 21.49 -30.90
C THR A 414 -21.00 21.93 -31.81
N PHE A 415 -19.89 21.19 -31.80
CA PHE A 415 -18.72 21.50 -32.62
C PHE A 415 -18.92 21.19 -34.10
N ALA A 416 -19.76 20.21 -34.46
CA ALA A 416 -20.05 19.87 -35.84
C ALA A 416 -21.06 20.82 -36.51
N THR A 417 -21.80 21.61 -35.71
CA THR A 417 -22.80 22.57 -36.20
C THR A 417 -22.29 24.01 -36.29
N THR A 418 -21.16 24.32 -35.64
CA THR A 418 -20.40 25.58 -35.75
C THR A 418 -19.32 25.48 -36.80
#